data_AF-A0A951FC87-F1
#
_entry.id   AF-A0A951FC87-F1
#
_cell.length_a   1.000
_cell.length_b   1.000
_cell.length_c   1.000
_cell.angle_alpha   90.00
_cell.angle_beta   90.00
_cell.angle_gamma   90.00
#
_symmetry.space_group_name_H-M   'P 1'
#
loop_
_entity.id
_entity.type
_entity.pdbx_description
1 polymer ?
#
loop_
_entity_poly.entity_id
_entity_poly.type
_entity_poly.pdbx_seq_one_letter_code
_entity_poly.pdbx_strand_id
1 'polypeptide(L)'
;MHDDIAYVLLDHDRIQQRVQELAQQISQDYADVKELLLVGVLKGSLMFIVDLARSLQRHIKLDFIAISSYGHATETSGVVRILKDLDTDIGNQHVLIVEDIVDSGLTLAYLRESLQRRNP
;
A
#
# COMPACT_ATOMS: atom_id res chain seq x y z
N MET A 1 -18.97 20.54 2.40
CA MET A 1 -17.72 19.75 2.25
C MET A 1 -16.88 20.22 1.07
N HIS A 2 -17.23 21.31 0.38
CA HIS A 2 -16.41 21.87 -0.70
C HIS A 2 -15.71 23.16 -0.28
N ASP A 3 -16.17 23.81 0.79
CA ASP A 3 -15.64 25.10 1.24
C ASP A 3 -14.26 25.00 1.93
N ASP A 4 -13.84 23.79 2.32
CA ASP A 4 -12.54 23.52 2.95
C ASP A 4 -11.44 23.14 1.93
N ILE A 5 -11.76 23.06 0.64
CA ILE A 5 -10.83 22.61 -0.42
C ILE A 5 -10.35 23.83 -1.20
N ALA A 6 -9.06 24.15 -1.10
CA ALA A 6 -8.48 25.28 -1.84
C ALA A 6 -8.50 25.06 -3.36
N TYR A 7 -8.14 23.86 -3.83
CA TYR A 7 -8.23 23.44 -5.22
C TYR A 7 -8.10 21.91 -5.33
N VAL A 8 -8.53 21.35 -6.46
CA VAL A 8 -8.38 19.91 -6.76
C VAL A 8 -6.98 19.66 -7.34
N LEU A 9 -6.14 18.92 -6.62
CA LEU A 9 -4.79 18.57 -7.08
C LEU A 9 -4.81 17.45 -8.12
N LEU A 10 -5.59 16.41 -7.86
CA LEU A 10 -5.82 15.27 -8.74
C LEU A 10 -7.33 15.02 -8.77
N ASP A 11 -7.92 15.11 -9.95
CA ASP A 11 -9.32 14.74 -10.14
C ASP A 11 -9.47 13.22 -10.25
N HIS A 12 -10.73 12.77 -10.23
CA HIS A 12 -11.09 11.36 -10.30
C HIS A 12 -10.51 10.68 -11.54
N ASP A 13 -10.67 11.30 -12.71
CA ASP A 13 -10.30 10.68 -13.99
C ASP A 13 -8.79 10.53 -14.11
N ARG A 14 -8.02 11.51 -13.62
CA ARG A 14 -6.55 11.43 -13.55
C ARG A 14 -6.08 10.32 -12.62
N ILE A 15 -6.76 10.12 -11.48
CA ILE A 15 -6.46 9.00 -10.56
C ILE A 15 -6.75 7.67 -11.26
N GLN A 16 -7.94 7.51 -11.85
CA GLN A 16 -8.33 6.26 -12.51
C GLN A 16 -7.40 5.92 -13.69
N GLN A 17 -7.04 6.91 -14.51
CA GLN A 17 -6.10 6.72 -15.60
C GLN A 17 -4.75 6.21 -15.06
N ARG A 18 -4.23 6.85 -14.00
CA ARG A 18 -2.94 6.45 -13.45
C ARG A 18 -2.98 5.06 -12.81
N VAL A 19 -4.09 4.70 -12.16
CA VAL A 19 -4.30 3.35 -11.62
C VAL A 19 -4.26 2.31 -12.74
N GLN A 20 -4.89 2.56 -13.89
CA GLN A 20 -4.87 1.65 -15.03
C GLN A 20 -3.45 1.46 -15.60
N GLU A 21 -2.70 2.55 -15.75
CA GLU A 21 -1.30 2.51 -16.20
C GLU A 21 -0.43 1.69 -15.24
N LEU A 22 -0.58 1.91 -13.93
CA LEU A 22 0.14 1.16 -12.90
C LEU A 22 -0.25 -0.32 -12.90
N ALA A 23 -1.53 -0.63 -13.04
CA ALA A 23 -2.01 -2.00 -13.11
C ALA A 23 -1.43 -2.74 -14.33
N GLN A 24 -1.36 -2.08 -15.49
CA GLN A 24 -0.72 -2.65 -16.68
C GLN A 24 0.76 -2.93 -16.45
N GLN A 25 1.48 -1.98 -15.84
CA GLN A 25 2.90 -2.14 -15.52
C GLN A 25 3.13 -3.29 -14.53
N ILE A 26 2.40 -3.32 -13.41
CA ILE A 26 2.52 -4.38 -12.39
C ILE A 26 2.17 -5.76 -13.00
N SER A 27 1.14 -5.84 -13.85
CA SER A 27 0.80 -7.09 -14.52
C SER A 27 1.91 -7.60 -15.44
N GLN A 28 2.68 -6.71 -16.07
CA GLN A 28 3.86 -7.07 -16.86
C GLN A 28 5.02 -7.49 -15.97
N ASP A 29 5.34 -6.71 -14.93
CA ASP A 29 6.47 -6.96 -14.02
C ASP A 29 6.31 -8.29 -13.26
N TYR A 30 5.07 -8.72 -13.02
CA TYR A 30 4.74 -9.95 -12.30
C TYR A 30 4.11 -11.02 -13.20
N ALA A 31 4.33 -10.99 -14.52
CA ALA A 31 3.68 -11.90 -15.47
C ALA A 31 3.92 -13.40 -15.16
N ASP A 32 5.14 -13.73 -14.71
CA ASP A 32 5.53 -15.11 -14.37
C ASP A 32 5.16 -15.52 -12.93
N VAL A 33 4.63 -14.58 -12.14
CA VAL A 33 4.23 -14.82 -10.76
C VAL A 33 2.78 -15.29 -10.75
N LYS A 34 2.53 -16.48 -10.20
CA LYS A 34 1.17 -17.06 -10.16
C LYS A 34 0.24 -16.33 -9.19
N GLU A 35 0.76 -15.90 -8.05
CA GLU A 35 -0.01 -15.29 -6.96
C GLU A 35 0.74 -14.07 -6.42
N LEU A 36 0.09 -12.91 -6.45
CA LEU A 36 0.61 -11.66 -5.93
C LEU A 36 -0.23 -11.25 -4.71
N LEU A 37 0.43 -11.01 -3.59
CA LEU A 37 -0.20 -10.50 -2.37
C LEU A 37 -0.07 -8.98 -2.33
N LEU A 38 -1.20 -8.26 -2.40
CA LEU A 38 -1.22 -6.83 -2.11
C LEU A 38 -1.43 -6.63 -0.61
N VAL A 39 -0.57 -5.80 -0.01
CA VAL A 39 -0.65 -5.43 1.41
C VAL A 39 -1.00 -3.95 1.51
N GLY A 40 -2.21 -3.64 1.96
CA GLY A 40 -2.66 -2.27 2.19
C GLY A 40 -2.32 -1.80 3.61
N VAL A 41 -1.71 -0.62 3.75
CA VAL A 41 -1.47 0.00 5.05
C VAL A 41 -2.69 0.83 5.47
N LEU A 42 -3.35 0.43 6.55
CA LEU A 42 -4.58 1.08 7.00
C LEU A 42 -4.30 2.41 7.70
N LYS A 43 -5.16 3.42 7.54
CA LYS A 43 -6.45 3.39 6.80
C LYS A 43 -6.36 3.98 5.39
N GLY A 44 -5.37 4.83 5.13
CA GLY A 44 -5.32 5.73 3.98
C GLY A 44 -5.27 5.02 2.63
N SER A 45 -4.55 3.90 2.55
CA SER A 45 -4.40 3.14 1.30
C SER A 45 -5.69 2.51 0.77
N LEU A 46 -6.78 2.47 1.55
CA LEU A 46 -7.98 1.69 1.25
C LEU A 46 -8.58 1.99 -0.13
N MET A 47 -8.71 3.28 -0.49
CA MET A 47 -9.29 3.65 -1.78
C MET A 47 -8.37 3.22 -2.93
N PHE A 48 -7.07 3.49 -2.80
CA PHE A 48 -6.08 3.20 -3.84
C PHE A 48 -5.89 1.69 -4.06
N ILE A 49 -5.79 0.89 -2.99
CA ILE A 49 -5.63 -0.56 -3.13
C ILE A 49 -6.86 -1.21 -3.76
N VAL A 50 -8.07 -0.74 -3.45
CA VAL A 50 -9.30 -1.29 -4.05
C VAL A 50 -9.38 -0.97 -5.55
N ASP A 51 -9.00 0.25 -5.96
CA ASP A 51 -8.97 0.64 -7.36
C ASP A 51 -7.90 -0.13 -8.14
N LEU A 52 -6.72 -0.27 -7.55
CA LEU A 52 -5.61 -1.04 -8.13
C LEU A 52 -5.94 -2.53 -8.25
N ALA A 53 -6.48 -3.12 -7.20
CA ALA A 53 -6.88 -4.53 -7.15
C ALA A 53 -7.86 -4.88 -8.28
N ARG A 54 -8.87 -4.04 -8.49
CA ARG A 54 -9.85 -4.22 -9.57
C ARG A 54 -9.23 -4.06 -10.96
N SER A 55 -8.22 -3.23 -11.09
CA SER A 55 -7.57 -2.92 -12.38
C SER A 55 -6.54 -3.96 -12.82
N LEU A 56 -5.96 -4.74 -11.89
CA LEU A 56 -4.91 -5.71 -12.20
C LEU A 56 -5.37 -6.91 -13.06
N GLN A 57 -6.67 -7.23 -13.07
CA GLN A 57 -7.27 -8.31 -13.89
C GLN A 57 -6.56 -9.68 -13.81
N ARG A 58 -5.97 -9.99 -12.66
CA ARG A 58 -5.26 -11.25 -12.38
C ARG A 58 -5.65 -11.79 -11.01
N HIS A 59 -5.25 -13.02 -10.72
CA HIS A 59 -5.41 -13.56 -9.38
C HIS A 59 -4.49 -12.81 -8.41
N ILE A 60 -5.08 -12.19 -7.40
CA ILE A 60 -4.40 -11.50 -6.31
C ILE A 60 -4.97 -11.95 -4.97
N LYS A 61 -4.16 -11.83 -3.93
CA LYS A 61 -4.61 -11.83 -2.54
C LYS A 61 -4.55 -10.42 -1.99
N LEU A 62 -5.44 -10.12 -1.04
CA LEU A 62 -5.46 -8.86 -0.31
C LEU A 62 -5.24 -9.17 1.17
N ASP A 63 -4.32 -8.45 1.79
CA ASP A 63 -4.19 -8.40 3.24
C ASP A 63 -3.92 -6.96 3.66
N PHE A 64 -4.10 -6.68 4.95
CA PHE A 64 -4.01 -5.34 5.50
C PHE A 64 -3.18 -5.36 6.77
N ILE A 65 -2.34 -4.34 6.93
CA ILE A 65 -1.60 -4.06 8.15
C ILE A 65 -2.08 -2.73 8.72
N ALA A 66 -2.23 -2.63 10.03
CA ALA A 66 -2.54 -1.37 10.70
C ALA A 66 -1.40 -1.00 11.64
N ILE A 67 -0.93 0.24 11.53
CA ILE A 67 0.17 0.76 12.33
C ILE A 67 -0.24 2.07 13.02
N SER A 68 0.36 2.34 14.17
CA SER A 68 0.32 3.66 14.81
C SER A 68 1.73 4.18 15.06
N SER A 69 1.95 5.47 14.83
CA SER A 69 3.19 6.14 15.25
C SER A 69 3.31 6.14 16.78
N TYR A 70 4.53 5.97 17.28
CA TYR A 70 4.82 6.17 18.70
C TYR A 70 5.03 7.68 18.97
N GLY A 71 3.96 8.36 19.41
CA GLY A 71 4.06 9.66 20.11
C GLY A 71 3.75 10.91 19.28
N HIS A 72 3.26 11.94 19.99
CA HIS A 72 2.88 13.27 19.48
C HIS A 72 4.07 14.18 19.10
N ALA A 73 5.27 13.63 18.90
CA ALA A 73 6.42 14.40 18.48
C ALA A 73 6.41 14.57 16.95
N THR A 74 6.70 15.77 16.48
CA THR A 74 6.81 16.15 15.06
C THR A 74 7.88 15.40 14.27
N GLU A 75 8.66 14.54 14.93
CA GLU A 75 9.64 13.65 14.32
C GLU A 75 9.32 12.20 14.69
N THR A 76 8.96 11.40 13.69
CA THR A 76 8.79 9.95 13.87
C THR A 76 10.16 9.32 14.09
N SER A 77 10.36 8.63 15.20
CA SER A 77 11.56 7.81 15.48
C SER A 77 11.74 6.62 14.53
N GLY A 78 10.88 6.50 13.50
CA GLY A 78 10.79 5.35 12.59
C GLY A 78 10.17 4.10 13.23
N VAL A 79 10.02 4.07 14.57
CA VAL A 79 9.39 2.97 15.27
C VAL A 79 7.88 3.15 15.21
N VAL A 80 7.18 2.17 14.63
CA VAL A 80 5.72 2.11 14.61
C VAL A 80 5.23 0.91 15.41
N ARG A 81 4.06 1.03 16.03
CA ARG A 81 3.38 -0.08 16.69
C ARG A 81 2.47 -0.76 15.68
N ILE A 82 2.62 -2.07 15.50
CA ILE A 82 1.65 -2.86 14.76
C ILE A 82 0.40 -3.02 15.63
N LEU A 83 -0.73 -2.49 15.15
CA LEU A 83 -2.04 -2.62 15.76
C LEU A 83 -2.78 -3.87 15.24
N LYS A 84 -2.60 -4.15 13.95
CA LYS A 84 -3.08 -5.36 13.27
C LYS A 84 -1.98 -5.83 12.33
N ASP A 85 -1.57 -7.08 12.46
CA ASP A 85 -0.60 -7.70 11.56
C ASP A 85 -1.32 -8.35 10.35
N LEU A 86 -0.55 -8.89 9.41
CA LEU A 86 -1.05 -9.72 8.32
C LEU A 86 -1.69 -11.00 8.86
N ASP A 87 -2.80 -11.40 8.25
CA ASP A 87 -3.46 -12.68 8.53
C ASP A 87 -2.81 -13.83 7.73
N THR A 88 -2.14 -13.48 6.63
CA THR A 88 -1.50 -14.41 5.69
C THR A 88 -0.01 -14.57 6.02
N ASP A 89 0.47 -15.82 6.10
CA ASP A 89 1.91 -16.08 6.07
C ASP A 89 2.45 -15.68 4.68
N ILE A 90 3.54 -14.92 4.65
CA ILE A 90 4.09 -14.35 3.42
C ILE A 90 5.37 -15.05 2.95
N GLY A 91 5.83 -16.11 3.62
CA GLY A 91 7.05 -16.80 3.23
C GLY A 91 7.02 -17.31 1.78
N ASN A 92 8.08 -17.01 1.01
CA ASN A 92 8.25 -17.32 -0.41
C ASN A 92 7.11 -16.80 -1.31
N GLN A 93 6.54 -15.63 -0.97
CA GLN A 93 5.49 -14.98 -1.74
C GLN A 93 5.92 -13.60 -2.25
N HIS A 94 5.43 -13.27 -3.44
CA HIS A 94 5.56 -11.91 -3.95
C HIS A 94 4.58 -10.98 -3.24
N VAL A 95 5.14 -10.03 -2.50
CA VAL A 95 4.38 -9.02 -1.74
C VAL A 95 4.55 -7.65 -2.37
N LEU A 96 3.44 -6.97 -2.62
CA LEU A 96 3.40 -5.57 -3.08
C LEU A 96 2.70 -4.71 -2.02
N ILE A 97 3.47 -3.84 -1.36
CA ILE A 97 2.94 -2.89 -0.38
C ILE A 97 2.24 -1.73 -1.13
N VAL A 98 1.04 -1.37 -0.70
CA VAL A 98 0.24 -0.28 -1.25
C VAL A 98 0.00 0.76 -0.15
N GLU A 99 0.51 1.97 -0.38
CA GLU A 99 0.39 3.14 0.48
C GLU A 99 -0.33 4.28 -0.26
N ASP A 100 -1.00 5.17 0.48
CA ASP A 100 -1.65 6.35 -0.11
C ASP A 100 -0.67 7.49 -0.37
N ILE A 101 0.32 7.67 0.50
CA ILE A 101 1.35 8.70 0.36
C ILE A 101 2.66 8.24 1.01
N VAL A 102 3.78 8.66 0.41
CA VAL A 102 5.11 8.53 1.00
C VAL A 102 5.73 9.91 1.09
N ASP A 103 6.05 10.34 2.31
CA ASP A 103 6.78 11.58 2.59
C ASP A 103 8.23 11.23 2.99
N SER A 104 8.57 11.26 4.30
CA SER A 104 9.92 10.91 4.79
C SER A 104 10.34 9.47 4.52
N GLY A 105 9.38 8.57 4.28
CA GLY A 105 9.61 7.15 3.99
C GLY A 105 10.02 6.29 5.18
N LEU A 106 10.20 6.85 6.39
CA LEU A 106 10.65 6.10 7.57
C LEU A 106 9.70 4.96 7.95
N THR A 107 8.39 5.24 7.94
CA THR A 107 7.36 4.24 8.24
C THR A 107 7.36 3.10 7.22
N LEU A 108 7.42 3.44 5.92
CA LEU A 108 7.47 2.44 4.85
C LEU A 108 8.77 1.61 4.91
N ALA A 109 9.89 2.25 5.22
CA ALA A 109 11.17 1.56 5.39
C ALA A 109 11.13 0.55 6.55
N TYR A 110 10.57 0.94 7.69
CA TYR A 110 10.37 0.04 8.83
C TYR A 110 9.46 -1.14 8.46
N LEU A 111 8.33 -0.87 7.81
CA LEU A 111 7.40 -1.91 7.36
C LEU A 111 8.07 -2.88 6.40
N ARG A 112 8.79 -2.36 5.40
CA ARG A 112 9.52 -3.18 4.43
C ARG A 112 10.54 -4.07 5.13
N GLU A 113 11.33 -3.53 6.06
CA GLU A 113 12.31 -4.33 6.81
C GLU A 113 11.63 -5.41 7.65
N SER A 114 10.53 -5.08 8.32
CA SER A 114 9.74 -6.03 9.10
C SER A 114 9.19 -7.19 8.26
N LEU A 115 8.65 -6.89 7.08
CA LEU A 115 8.12 -7.91 6.17
C LEU A 115 9.25 -8.74 5.54
N GLN A 116 10.37 -8.14 5.18
CA GLN A 116 11.54 -8.86 4.63
C GLN A 116 12.08 -9.94 5.58
N ARG A 117 12.01 -9.72 6.90
CA ARG A 117 12.42 -10.75 7.89
C ARG A 117 11.52 -12.00 7.88
N ARG A 118 10.35 -11.95 7.23
CA ARG A 118 9.45 -13.10 7.04
C ARG A 118 9.78 -13.91 5.78
N ASN A 119 10.86 -13.57 5.08
CA ASN A 119 11.32 -14.21 3.85
C ASN A 119 10.25 -14.33 2.76
N PRO A 120 9.60 -13.21 2.37
CA PRO A 120 8.77 -13.20 1.17
C PRO A 120 9.59 -13.55 -0.07
#